data_AF-A0A397V7W7-F1
#
_entry.id   AF-A0A397V7W7-F1
#
_cell.length_a   1.000
_cell.length_b   1.000
_cell.length_c   1.000
_cell.angle_alpha   90.00
_cell.angle_beta   90.00
_cell.angle_gamma   90.00
#
_symmetry.space_group_name_H-M   'P 1'
#
loop_
_entity.id
_entity.type
_entity.pdbx_description
1 polymer ?
#
loop_
_entity_poly.entity_id
_entity_poly.type
_entity_poly.pdbx_seq_one_letter_code
_entity_poly.pdbx_strand_id
1 'polypeptide(L)'
;MWEKARNMIQEKKYLFVAVDVESYERDHSCLLEVGWSMYDSKNDLIMDRHFCVTDYKHLRNGQFVPDMKDRFTFGTTVWENQKTIKDEFTKDLESQKGNVVLVGHDIKTDVKYLESMGVDVSSVIERFDTADMNAARVGKPNERINLGRLLDELDIENYSLHNAGNDAHYTLRLFLELCKLPPAPPKEPITSQPVSDDDWI
;
A
#
# COMPACT_ATOMS: atom_id res chain seq x y z
N MET A 1 15.59 5.99 -5.66
CA MET A 1 14.39 5.74 -4.82
C MET A 1 14.63 4.59 -3.85
N TRP A 2 14.95 3.37 -4.32
CA TRP A 2 15.20 2.22 -3.43
C TRP A 2 16.36 2.42 -2.44
N GLU A 3 17.47 3.04 -2.86
CA GLU A 3 18.64 3.23 -1.97
C GLU A 3 18.30 4.15 -0.81
N LYS A 4 17.54 5.21 -1.11
CA LYS A 4 17.04 6.13 -0.08
C LYS A 4 16.13 5.41 0.89
N ALA A 5 15.14 4.64 0.40
CA ALA A 5 14.25 3.85 1.24
C ALA A 5 15.02 2.86 2.14
N ARG A 6 15.98 2.12 1.56
CA ARG A 6 16.85 1.18 2.29
C ARG A 6 17.66 1.87 3.37
N ASN A 7 18.30 3.00 3.04
CA ASN A 7 19.09 3.76 4.01
C ASN A 7 18.21 4.24 5.17
N MET A 8 17.01 4.75 4.89
CA MET A 8 16.08 5.17 5.94
C MET A 8 15.67 3.99 6.85
N ILE A 9 15.41 2.80 6.31
CA ILE A 9 15.13 1.61 7.14
C ILE A 9 16.32 1.27 8.05
N GLN A 10 17.55 1.34 7.52
CA GLN A 10 18.78 1.01 8.25
C GLN A 10 19.14 2.02 9.35
N GLU A 11 18.73 3.29 9.20
CA GLU A 11 18.94 4.32 10.21
C GLU A 11 18.11 4.10 11.49
N LYS A 12 17.10 3.20 11.45
CA LYS A 12 16.37 2.72 12.64
C LYS A 12 15.82 3.85 13.52
N LYS A 13 15.28 4.91 12.89
CA LYS A 13 14.74 6.10 13.56
C LYS A 13 13.44 6.65 12.94
N TYR A 14 12.92 5.99 11.91
CA TYR A 14 11.75 6.45 11.16
C TYR A 14 10.53 5.60 11.46
N LEU A 15 9.38 6.24 11.39
CA LEU A 15 8.06 5.60 11.35
C LEU A 15 7.61 5.56 9.89
N PHE A 16 7.43 4.35 9.36
CA PHE A 16 6.87 4.14 8.04
C PHE A 16 5.38 3.86 8.17
N VAL A 17 4.55 4.64 7.50
CA VAL A 17 3.09 4.51 7.56
C VAL A 17 2.57 4.21 6.16
N ALA A 18 2.21 2.96 5.92
CA ALA A 18 1.47 2.57 4.72
C ALA A 18 0.00 2.89 4.91
N VAL A 19 -0.66 3.44 3.90
CA VAL A 19 -2.07 3.82 3.96
C VAL A 19 -2.79 3.38 2.69
N ASP A 20 -4.04 2.99 2.86
CA ASP A 20 -4.99 2.70 1.79
C ASP A 20 -6.38 3.23 2.19
N VAL A 21 -7.13 3.75 1.21
CA VAL A 21 -8.48 4.28 1.42
C VAL A 21 -9.43 3.72 0.36
N GLU A 22 -10.46 3.00 0.82
CA GLU A 22 -11.52 2.52 -0.04
C GLU A 22 -12.68 3.53 -0.09
N SER A 23 -13.10 3.88 -1.30
CA SER A 23 -14.27 4.73 -1.56
C SER A 23 -15.38 3.93 -2.26
N TYR A 24 -16.59 4.48 -2.24
CA TYR A 24 -17.72 3.82 -2.88
C TYR A 24 -17.58 3.84 -4.40
N GLU A 25 -17.70 2.67 -5.02
CA GLU A 25 -17.46 2.45 -6.45
C GLU A 25 -18.40 3.21 -7.40
N ARG A 26 -19.49 3.80 -6.88
CA ARG A 26 -20.43 4.63 -7.67
C ARG A 26 -20.37 6.12 -7.33
N ASP A 27 -19.69 6.49 -6.25
CA ASP A 27 -19.47 7.88 -5.84
C ASP A 27 -18.22 7.96 -4.96
N HIS A 28 -17.10 8.30 -5.59
CA HIS A 28 -15.79 8.36 -4.92
C HIS A 28 -15.67 9.49 -3.88
N SER A 29 -16.68 10.35 -3.72
CA SER A 29 -16.75 11.29 -2.59
C SER A 29 -17.15 10.61 -1.28
N CYS A 30 -17.77 9.42 -1.36
CA CYS A 30 -18.15 8.62 -0.20
C CYS A 30 -17.00 7.70 0.22
N LEU A 31 -16.19 8.14 1.19
CA LEU A 31 -15.14 7.30 1.78
C LEU A 31 -15.76 6.22 2.67
N LEU A 32 -15.37 4.96 2.46
CA LEU A 32 -15.96 3.82 3.15
C LEU A 32 -15.02 3.24 4.20
N GLU A 33 -13.73 3.13 3.90
CA GLU A 33 -12.72 2.53 4.79
C GLU A 33 -11.42 3.33 4.73
N VAL A 34 -10.71 3.37 5.84
CA VAL A 34 -9.35 3.89 5.93
C VAL A 34 -8.53 2.88 6.70
N GLY A 35 -7.46 2.39 6.09
CA GLY A 35 -6.52 1.46 6.72
C GLY A 35 -5.13 2.04 6.72
N TRP A 36 -4.40 1.82 7.81
CA TRP A 36 -2.97 2.12 7.84
C TRP A 36 -2.18 1.11 8.65
N SER A 37 -0.98 0.83 8.17
CA SER A 37 -0.01 -0.04 8.81
C SER A 37 1.25 0.74 9.12
N MET A 38 1.73 0.64 10.35
CA MET A 38 2.85 1.41 10.87
C MET A 38 4.01 0.51 11.21
N TYR A 39 5.18 0.76 10.65
CA TYR A 39 6.43 0.13 11.05
C TYR A 39 7.34 1.14 11.74
N ASP A 40 7.50 0.98 13.05
CA ASP A 40 8.49 1.68 13.84
C ASP A 40 9.85 0.99 13.67
N SER A 41 10.69 1.54 12.80
CA SER A 41 11.98 0.94 12.49
C SER A 41 12.89 0.85 13.72
N LYS A 42 12.76 1.76 14.70
CA LYS A 42 13.60 1.78 15.91
C LYS A 42 13.34 0.57 16.79
N ASN A 43 12.07 0.22 16.97
CA ASN A 43 11.63 -0.84 17.87
C ASN A 43 11.32 -2.16 17.15
N ASP A 44 11.42 -2.18 15.81
CA ASP A 44 11.09 -3.33 14.96
C ASP A 44 9.64 -3.81 15.15
N LEU A 45 8.72 -2.86 15.32
CA LEU A 45 7.32 -3.11 15.64
C LEU A 45 6.42 -2.73 14.46
N ILE A 46 5.50 -3.63 14.11
CA ILE A 46 4.41 -3.36 13.18
C ILE A 46 3.09 -3.25 13.94
N MET A 47 2.26 -2.29 13.56
CA MET A 47 0.93 -2.09 14.12
C MET A 47 -0.06 -1.73 13.01
N ASP A 48 -1.18 -2.43 12.96
CA ASP A 48 -2.18 -2.31 11.90
C ASP A 48 -3.48 -1.71 12.44
N ARG A 49 -4.10 -0.82 11.66
CA ARG A 49 -5.38 -0.20 11.98
C ARG A 49 -6.30 -0.24 10.78
N HIS A 50 -7.58 -0.47 11.06
CA HIS A 50 -8.62 -0.49 10.07
C HIS A 50 -9.88 0.17 10.61
N PHE A 51 -10.35 1.20 9.91
CA PHE A 51 -11.55 1.93 10.25
C PHE A 51 -12.56 1.89 9.10
N CYS A 52 -13.83 1.66 9.43
CA CYS A 52 -14.94 1.87 8.53
C CYS A 52 -15.70 3.15 8.90
N VAL A 53 -16.07 3.94 7.89
CA VAL A 53 -16.76 5.21 8.05
C VAL A 53 -18.25 4.98 8.34
N THR A 54 -18.75 5.51 9.45
CA THR A 54 -20.15 5.32 9.86
C THR A 54 -21.16 6.07 8.98
N ASP A 55 -20.75 7.19 8.39
CA ASP A 55 -21.62 8.09 7.62
C ASP A 55 -22.23 7.38 6.40
N TYR A 56 -21.50 6.41 5.86
CA TYR A 56 -21.86 5.62 4.68
C TYR A 56 -22.01 4.13 4.97
N LYS A 57 -22.32 3.75 6.21
CA LYS A 57 -22.41 2.33 6.62
C LYS A 57 -23.35 1.45 5.79
N HIS A 58 -24.33 2.06 5.12
CA HIS A 58 -25.28 1.36 4.25
C HIS A 58 -24.75 1.12 2.83
N LEU A 59 -23.62 1.73 2.47
CA LEU A 59 -22.96 1.57 1.17
C LEU A 59 -21.93 0.44 1.24
N ARG A 60 -21.92 -0.39 0.21
CA ARG A 60 -20.96 -1.49 0.03
C ARG A 60 -20.56 -1.56 -1.43
N ASN A 61 -19.28 -1.83 -1.68
CA ASN A 61 -18.81 -2.19 -3.01
C ASN A 61 -19.29 -3.62 -3.35
N GLY A 62 -18.98 -4.10 -4.56
CA GLY A 62 -19.24 -5.48 -4.95
C GLY A 62 -19.60 -5.66 -6.42
N GLN A 63 -19.89 -4.58 -7.15
CA GLN A 63 -20.14 -4.65 -8.59
C GLN A 63 -18.84 -4.62 -9.39
N PHE A 64 -17.91 -3.73 -9.04
CA PHE A 64 -16.65 -3.51 -9.76
C PHE A 64 -15.44 -3.82 -8.89
N VAL A 65 -15.53 -3.53 -7.59
CA VAL A 65 -14.49 -3.82 -6.60
C VAL A 65 -15.04 -4.86 -5.62
N PRO A 66 -14.31 -5.95 -5.34
CA PRO A 66 -14.71 -6.92 -4.31
C PRO A 66 -14.97 -6.26 -2.96
N ASP A 67 -16.00 -6.71 -2.26
CA ASP A 67 -16.31 -6.24 -0.92
C ASP A 67 -15.65 -7.12 0.13
N MET A 68 -14.49 -6.67 0.64
CA MET A 68 -13.76 -7.34 1.73
C MET A 68 -13.79 -6.56 3.04
N LYS A 69 -14.68 -5.56 3.16
CA LYS A 69 -14.81 -4.64 4.30
C LYS A 69 -14.78 -5.31 5.68
N ASP A 70 -15.43 -6.47 5.80
CA ASP A 70 -15.59 -7.20 7.06
C ASP A 70 -14.49 -8.27 7.29
N ARG A 71 -13.40 -8.25 6.50
CA ARG A 71 -12.35 -9.28 6.49
C ARG A 71 -10.97 -8.75 6.87
N PHE A 72 -10.92 -7.76 7.75
CA PHE A 72 -9.65 -7.30 8.31
C PHE A 72 -8.98 -8.41 9.11
N THR A 73 -7.74 -8.77 8.75
CA THR A 73 -7.04 -9.96 9.25
C THR A 73 -6.07 -9.62 10.38
N PHE A 74 -5.62 -8.37 10.47
CA PHE A 74 -4.53 -7.95 11.37
C PHE A 74 -5.01 -7.28 12.66
N GLY A 75 -6.30 -7.42 13.00
CA GLY A 75 -6.86 -6.85 14.21
C GLY A 75 -8.38 -6.78 14.18
N THR A 76 -8.93 -5.67 14.65
CA THR A 76 -10.38 -5.44 14.70
C THR A 76 -10.74 -4.17 13.93
N THR A 77 -11.74 -4.28 13.06
CA THR A 77 -12.34 -3.13 12.38
C THR A 77 -13.04 -2.23 13.41
N VAL A 78 -12.71 -0.94 13.38
CA VAL A 78 -13.36 0.07 14.22
C VAL A 78 -14.32 0.89 13.36
N TRP A 79 -15.54 1.15 13.85
CA TRP A 79 -16.55 1.92 13.14
C TRP A 79 -16.68 3.31 13.75
N GLU A 80 -16.30 4.33 13.00
CA GLU A 80 -16.28 5.72 13.47
C GLU A 80 -16.64 6.71 12.37
N ASN A 81 -16.97 7.95 12.74
CA ASN A 81 -17.18 9.03 11.78
C ASN A 81 -15.84 9.53 11.20
N GLN A 82 -15.87 10.21 10.05
CA GLN A 82 -14.64 10.67 9.38
C GLN A 82 -13.77 11.57 10.26
N LYS A 83 -14.36 12.39 11.13
CA LYS A 83 -13.60 13.27 12.02
C LYS A 83 -12.78 12.46 13.04
N THR A 84 -13.39 11.46 13.68
CA THR A 84 -12.66 10.58 14.62
C THR A 84 -11.54 9.83 13.91
N ILE A 85 -11.80 9.29 12.70
CA ILE A 85 -10.80 8.57 11.92
C ILE A 85 -9.61 9.49 11.58
N LYS A 86 -9.90 10.71 11.12
CA LYS A 86 -8.88 11.74 10.88
C LYS A 86 -8.06 12.02 12.15
N ASP A 87 -8.72 12.25 13.29
CA ASP A 87 -8.04 12.56 14.55
C ASP A 87 -7.12 11.40 15.01
N GLU A 88 -7.55 10.14 14.85
CA GLU A 88 -6.74 8.95 15.15
C GLU A 88 -5.58 8.76 14.17
N PHE A 89 -5.80 8.95 12.87
CA PHE A 89 -4.73 8.90 11.87
C PHE A 89 -3.68 9.97 12.13
N THR A 90 -4.09 11.23 12.38
CA THR A 90 -3.17 12.33 12.69
C THR A 90 -2.35 12.04 13.94
N LYS A 91 -2.98 11.52 15.00
CA LYS A 91 -2.29 11.13 16.24
C LYS A 91 -1.20 10.09 15.99
N ASP A 92 -1.50 9.08 15.20
CA ASP A 92 -0.56 8.02 14.85
C ASP A 92 0.57 8.53 13.95
N LEU A 93 0.23 9.34 12.94
CA LEU A 93 1.18 9.99 12.05
C LEU A 93 2.16 10.86 12.85
N GLU A 94 1.69 11.62 13.83
CA GLU A 94 2.51 12.53 14.65
C GLU A 94 3.22 11.85 15.83
N SER A 95 3.05 10.54 16.02
CA SER A 95 3.64 9.79 17.14
C SER A 95 5.17 9.82 17.14
N GLN A 96 5.79 10.00 15.96
CA GLN A 96 7.23 10.23 15.78
C GLN A 96 7.51 11.54 15.03
N LYS A 97 7.34 12.67 15.73
CA LYS A 97 7.56 14.02 15.16
C LYS A 97 8.87 14.14 14.37
N GLY A 98 8.74 14.49 13.08
CA GLY A 98 9.85 14.80 12.18
C GLY A 98 10.53 13.59 11.52
N ASN A 99 10.08 12.35 11.77
CA ASN A 99 10.68 11.15 11.19
C ASN A 99 9.65 10.23 10.51
N VAL A 100 8.59 10.82 9.93
CA VAL A 100 7.45 10.08 9.38
C VAL A 100 7.59 9.95 7.86
N VAL A 101 7.47 8.73 7.36
CA VAL A 101 7.52 8.39 5.94
C VAL A 101 6.20 7.77 5.55
N LEU A 102 5.53 8.31 4.52
CA LEU A 102 4.33 7.67 3.97
C LEU A 102 4.72 6.64 2.90
N VAL A 103 3.99 5.55 2.89
CA VAL A 103 4.13 4.47 1.90
C VAL A 103 2.75 4.21 1.29
N GLY A 104 2.69 3.89 0.01
CA GLY A 104 1.45 3.50 -0.63
C GLY A 104 1.69 2.66 -1.87
N HIS A 105 0.61 2.26 -2.50
CA HIS A 105 0.59 1.63 -3.81
C HIS A 105 -0.44 2.40 -4.64
N ASP A 106 0.00 3.31 -5.51
CA ASP A 106 -0.85 4.39 -6.04
C ASP A 106 -1.17 5.53 -5.04
N ILE A 107 -0.19 5.86 -4.18
CA ILE A 107 -0.33 6.71 -2.98
C ILE A 107 -0.94 8.11 -3.22
N LYS A 108 -0.87 8.61 -4.46
CA LYS A 108 -1.40 9.94 -4.83
C LYS A 108 -2.91 10.03 -4.58
N THR A 109 -3.63 8.93 -4.78
CA THR A 109 -5.09 8.91 -4.59
C THR A 109 -5.41 8.91 -3.09
N ASP A 110 -4.73 8.07 -2.31
CA ASP A 110 -4.93 8.00 -0.85
C ASP A 110 -4.61 9.32 -0.16
N VAL A 111 -3.51 9.98 -0.56
CA VAL A 111 -3.16 11.30 -0.01
C VAL A 111 -4.27 12.33 -0.28
N LYS A 112 -4.87 12.32 -1.47
CA LYS A 112 -6.01 13.23 -1.77
C LYS A 112 -7.21 12.95 -0.88
N TYR A 113 -7.48 11.69 -0.56
CA TYR A 113 -8.56 11.33 0.36
C TYR A 113 -8.24 11.74 1.81
N LEU A 114 -7.01 11.53 2.27
CA LEU A 114 -6.57 12.02 3.58
C LEU A 114 -6.68 13.54 3.68
N GLU A 115 -6.24 14.27 2.65
CA GLU A 115 -6.35 15.72 2.57
C GLU A 115 -7.81 16.19 2.54
N SER A 116 -8.71 15.47 1.85
CA SER A 116 -10.15 15.79 1.83
C SER A 116 -10.84 15.55 3.18
N MET A 117 -10.34 14.60 3.98
CA MET A 117 -10.71 14.42 5.39
C MET A 117 -10.11 15.50 6.31
N GLY A 118 -9.20 16.33 5.80
CA GLY A 118 -8.52 17.40 6.54
C GLY A 118 -7.32 16.93 7.35
N VAL A 119 -6.69 15.81 6.99
CA VAL A 119 -5.39 15.38 7.52
C VAL A 119 -4.29 16.28 6.94
N ASP A 120 -3.42 16.79 7.80
CA ASP A 120 -2.23 17.52 7.38
C ASP A 120 -1.05 16.54 7.19
N VAL A 121 -0.68 16.32 5.94
CA VAL A 121 0.44 15.45 5.55
C VAL A 121 1.74 16.23 5.29
N SER A 122 1.81 17.51 5.68
CA SER A 122 3.01 18.35 5.52
C SER A 122 4.16 17.95 6.45
N SER A 123 3.86 17.26 7.55
CA SER A 123 4.84 16.74 8.51
C SER A 123 5.60 15.51 8.00
N VAL A 124 5.12 14.90 6.91
CA VAL A 124 5.72 13.72 6.26
C VAL A 124 6.96 14.15 5.50
N ILE A 125 8.11 13.56 5.84
CA ILE A 125 9.41 13.97 5.29
C ILE A 125 9.77 13.28 3.98
N GLU A 126 9.09 12.17 3.66
CA GLU A 126 9.28 11.42 2.43
C GLU A 126 8.06 10.55 2.10
N ARG A 127 7.85 10.25 0.82
CA ARG A 127 6.81 9.34 0.32
C ARG A 127 7.41 8.29 -0.60
N PHE A 128 6.99 7.04 -0.43
CA PHE A 128 7.37 5.94 -1.33
C PHE A 128 6.12 5.28 -1.93
N ASP A 129 6.10 5.17 -3.25
CA ASP A 129 5.08 4.44 -3.98
C ASP A 129 5.65 3.09 -4.44
N THR A 130 5.08 2.00 -3.94
CA THR A 130 5.61 0.64 -4.17
C THR A 130 5.47 0.20 -5.63
N ALA A 131 4.47 0.70 -6.37
CA ALA A 131 4.35 0.44 -7.79
C ALA A 131 5.50 1.12 -8.57
N ASP A 132 5.81 2.38 -8.25
CA ASP A 132 6.93 3.10 -8.84
C ASP A 132 8.29 2.50 -8.47
N MET A 133 8.45 2.09 -7.20
CA MET A 133 9.65 1.39 -6.73
C MET A 133 9.91 0.11 -7.51
N ASN A 134 8.88 -0.72 -7.73
CA ASN A 134 9.02 -1.94 -8.52
C ASN A 134 9.28 -1.63 -10.01
N ALA A 135 8.54 -0.70 -10.60
CA ALA A 135 8.72 -0.27 -11.99
C ALA A 135 10.18 0.18 -12.26
N ALA A 136 10.75 0.96 -11.34
CA ALA A 136 12.15 1.36 -11.40
C ALA A 136 13.11 0.16 -11.22
N ARG A 137 12.82 -0.75 -10.28
CA ARG A 137 13.63 -1.95 -10.02
C ARG A 137 13.74 -2.87 -11.23
N VAL A 138 12.66 -3.03 -11.99
CA VAL A 138 12.60 -3.92 -13.16
C VAL A 138 12.94 -3.22 -14.49
N GLY A 139 13.36 -1.94 -14.44
CA GLY A 139 13.74 -1.17 -15.63
C GLY A 139 12.58 -0.80 -16.54
N LYS A 140 11.34 -0.77 -16.02
CA LYS A 140 10.11 -0.44 -16.75
C LYS A 140 9.35 0.70 -16.05
N PRO A 141 9.90 1.92 -16.00
CA PRO A 141 9.34 3.02 -15.20
C PRO A 141 7.93 3.47 -15.60
N ASN A 142 7.45 3.08 -16.79
CA ASN A 142 6.11 3.39 -17.28
C ASN A 142 5.12 2.22 -17.11
N GLU A 143 5.55 1.08 -16.59
CA GLU A 143 4.71 -0.11 -16.39
C GLU A 143 4.49 -0.32 -14.89
N ARG A 144 3.40 0.22 -14.38
CA ARG A 144 2.95 0.00 -13.00
C ARG A 144 2.11 -1.28 -12.94
N ILE A 145 2.22 -2.00 -11.84
CA ILE A 145 1.59 -3.29 -11.60
C ILE A 145 0.67 -3.13 -10.39
N ASN A 146 -0.49 -3.81 -10.38
CA ASN A 146 -1.40 -3.76 -9.23
C ASN A 146 -0.81 -4.51 -8.02
N LEU A 147 -1.29 -4.15 -6.82
CA LEU A 147 -0.78 -4.65 -5.55
C LEU A 147 -0.78 -6.18 -5.48
N GLY A 148 -1.95 -6.80 -5.69
CA GLY A 148 -2.10 -8.26 -5.59
C GLY A 148 -1.16 -9.02 -6.52
N ARG A 149 -1.08 -8.61 -7.78
CA ARG A 149 -0.19 -9.25 -8.74
C ARG A 149 1.29 -9.11 -8.36
N LEU A 150 1.68 -7.96 -7.80
CA LEU A 150 3.07 -7.76 -7.37
C LEU A 150 3.40 -8.56 -6.09
N LEU A 151 2.45 -8.69 -5.18
CA LEU A 151 2.58 -9.60 -4.02
C LEU A 151 2.79 -11.04 -4.52
N ASP A 152 1.96 -11.50 -5.46
CA ASP A 152 2.08 -12.84 -6.04
C ASP A 152 3.41 -13.04 -6.80
N GLU A 153 3.86 -12.07 -7.59
CA GLU A 153 5.15 -12.14 -8.32
C GLU A 153 6.36 -12.21 -7.38
N LEU A 154 6.23 -11.75 -6.13
CA LEU A 154 7.27 -11.80 -5.10
C LEU A 154 7.03 -12.91 -4.05
N ASP A 155 6.06 -13.79 -4.29
CA ASP A 155 5.70 -14.89 -3.37
C ASP A 155 5.35 -14.39 -1.96
N ILE A 156 4.69 -13.23 -1.88
CA ILE A 156 4.16 -12.67 -0.63
C ILE A 156 2.70 -13.10 -0.51
N GLU A 157 2.48 -14.09 0.35
CA GLU A 157 1.15 -14.61 0.67
C GLU A 157 0.23 -13.49 1.15
N ASN A 158 -0.95 -13.38 0.52
CA ASN A 158 -1.90 -12.32 0.76
C ASN A 158 -3.34 -12.82 0.74
N TYR A 159 -4.21 -12.12 1.47
CA TYR A 159 -5.60 -12.50 1.70
C TYR A 159 -6.49 -11.28 1.82
N SER A 160 -7.70 -11.36 1.26
CA SER A 160 -8.76 -10.35 1.43
C SER A 160 -8.29 -8.93 1.08
N LEU A 161 -7.60 -8.77 -0.06
CA LEU A 161 -7.38 -7.46 -0.69
C LEU A 161 -8.72 -6.78 -1.01
N HIS A 162 -8.74 -5.46 -1.11
CA HIS A 162 -9.96 -4.61 -1.06
C HIS A 162 -10.58 -4.50 0.34
N ASN A 163 -9.72 -4.62 1.34
CA ASN A 163 -9.96 -4.20 2.70
C ASN A 163 -8.83 -3.26 3.07
N ALA A 164 -9.12 -1.99 3.28
CA ALA A 164 -8.10 -0.95 3.38
C ALA A 164 -7.03 -1.26 4.44
N GLY A 165 -7.40 -1.92 5.54
CA GLY A 165 -6.45 -2.35 6.58
C GLY A 165 -5.49 -3.44 6.11
N ASN A 166 -6.00 -4.45 5.41
CA ASN A 166 -5.18 -5.50 4.81
C ASN A 166 -4.28 -4.93 3.70
N ASP A 167 -4.83 -4.09 2.83
CA ASP A 167 -4.09 -3.50 1.71
C ASP A 167 -2.95 -2.61 2.20
N ALA A 168 -3.17 -1.83 3.27
CA ALA A 168 -2.11 -1.09 3.94
C ALA A 168 -1.03 -2.01 4.54
N HIS A 169 -1.42 -3.12 5.19
CA HIS A 169 -0.47 -4.09 5.73
C HIS A 169 0.40 -4.70 4.63
N TYR A 170 -0.23 -5.21 3.56
CA TYR A 170 0.52 -5.84 2.47
C TYR A 170 1.34 -4.84 1.68
N THR A 171 0.89 -3.59 1.55
CA THR A 171 1.69 -2.49 1.00
C THR A 171 2.95 -2.25 1.82
N LEU A 172 2.85 -2.24 3.16
CA LEU A 172 4.02 -2.10 4.03
C LEU A 172 4.97 -3.30 3.91
N ARG A 173 4.44 -4.52 3.90
CA ARG A 173 5.22 -5.75 3.70
C ARG A 173 5.96 -5.73 2.37
N LEU A 174 5.27 -5.37 1.29
CA LEU A 174 5.83 -5.21 -0.03
C LEU A 174 6.94 -4.16 -0.06
N PHE A 175 6.72 -2.99 0.55
CA PHE A 175 7.74 -1.95 0.67
C PHE A 175 9.01 -2.45 1.34
N LEU A 176 8.87 -3.14 2.49
CA LEU A 176 10.00 -3.72 3.21
C LEU A 176 10.72 -4.78 2.37
N GLU A 177 10.00 -5.59 1.62
CA GLU A 177 10.60 -6.61 0.75
C GLU A 177 11.34 -5.98 -0.44
N LEU A 178 10.73 -5.01 -1.13
CA LEU A 178 11.37 -4.24 -2.20
C LEU A 178 12.67 -3.57 -1.72
N CYS A 179 12.75 -3.13 -0.47
CA CYS A 179 13.96 -2.56 0.10
C CYS A 179 15.11 -3.56 0.25
N LYS A 180 14.83 -4.87 0.36
CA LYS A 180 15.86 -5.94 0.43
C LYS A 180 16.35 -6.35 -0.95
N LEU A 181 15.49 -6.28 -1.96
CA LEU A 181 15.81 -6.75 -3.31
C LEU A 181 16.85 -5.87 -4.01
N PRO A 182 17.76 -6.46 -4.82
CA PRO A 182 18.59 -5.70 -5.74
C PRO A 182 17.76 -5.22 -6.96
N PRO A 183 18.33 -4.35 -7.80
CA PRO A 183 17.81 -4.12 -9.15
C PRO A 183 17.61 -5.46 -9.87
N ALA A 184 16.51 -5.60 -10.61
CA ALA A 184 16.28 -6.85 -11.34
C ALA A 184 17.36 -6.99 -12.43
N PRO A 185 17.89 -8.20 -12.66
CA PRO A 185 18.74 -8.43 -13.81
C PRO A 185 17.98 -8.09 -15.10
N PRO A 186 18.68 -7.65 -16.17
CA PRO A 186 18.05 -7.48 -17.47
C PRO A 186 17.30 -8.77 -17.84
N LYS A 187 16.05 -8.67 -18.30
CA LYS A 187 15.37 -9.85 -18.85
C LYS A 187 16.23 -10.37 -20.01
N GLU A 188 16.64 -11.63 -19.95
CA GLU A 188 17.29 -12.27 -21.09
C GLU A 188 16.35 -12.14 -22.30
N PRO A 189 16.87 -11.80 -23.49
CA PRO A 189 16.05 -11.79 -24.69
C PRO A 189 15.43 -13.18 -24.84
N ILE A 190 14.12 -13.21 -25.08
CA ILE A 190 13.41 -14.45 -25.43
C ILE A 190 14.10 -14.97 -26.68
N THR A 191 14.93 -16.00 -26.53
CA THR A 191 15.42 -16.76 -27.67
C THR A 191 14.24 -17.54 -28.17
N SER A 192 13.64 -17.08 -29.27
CA SER A 192 12.73 -17.92 -30.03
C SER A 192 13.49 -19.19 -30.39
N GLN A 193 13.14 -20.32 -29.78
CA GLN A 193 13.58 -21.60 -30.30
C GLN A 193 13.10 -21.69 -31.75
N PRO A 194 13.97 -22.01 -32.72
CA PRO A 194 13.50 -22.29 -34.07
C PRO A 194 12.52 -23.45 -33.99
N VAL A 195 11.32 -23.23 -34.52
CA VAL A 195 10.34 -24.29 -34.78
C VAL A 195 11.04 -25.27 -35.71
N SER A 196 11.22 -26.51 -35.28
CA SER A 196 11.73 -27.57 -36.16
C SER A 196 10.63 -27.95 -37.13
N ASP A 197 10.84 -27.68 -38.42
CA ASP A 197 9.97 -28.08 -39.54
C ASP A 197 10.07 -29.59 -39.84
N ASP A 198 9.90 -30.46 -38.82
CA ASP A 198 10.03 -31.92 -38.95
C ASP A 198 8.77 -32.70 -38.51
N ASP A 199 7.58 -32.20 -38.84
CA ASP A 199 6.34 -32.99 -38.78
C ASP A 199 5.55 -32.86 -40.10
N TRP A 200 6.05 -33.52 -41.15
CA TRP A 200 5.35 -33.76 -42.42
C TRP A 200 5.52 -35.20 -42.93
N ILE A 201 5.29 -36.21 -42.08
CA ILE A 201 5.12 -37.60 -42.55
C ILE A 201 3.85 -38.20 -41.97
#